data_AF-W8YFM4-F1
#
_entry.id   AF-W8YFM4-F1
#
_cell.length_a   1.000
_cell.length_b   1.000
_cell.length_c   1.000
_cell.angle_alpha   90.00
_cell.angle_beta   90.00
_cell.angle_gamma   90.00
#
_symmetry.space_group_name_H-M   'P 1'
#
loop_
_entity.id
_entity.type
_entity.pdbx_description
1 polymer ?
#
loop_
_entity_poly.entity_id
_entity_poly.type
_entity_poly.pdbx_seq_one_letter_code
_entity_poly.pdbx_strand_id
1 'polypeptide(L)' 'MGMGPLPQVNIMPTGGINIENMHQWFERGCVAIGVGGDLLAPAQNGDYAKVSELAREYIDKLAEIRNGA' A
#
# COMPACT_ATOMS: atom_id res chain seq x y z
N MET A 1 10.02 -6.64 -15.48
CA MET A 1 9.84 -8.07 -15.75
C MET A 1 10.38 -8.83 -14.54
N GLY A 2 9.50 -9.51 -13.80
CA GLY A 2 9.86 -10.19 -12.55
C GLY A 2 8.64 -10.82 -11.91
N MET A 3 7.84 -11.55 -12.70
CA MET A 3 6.86 -12.47 -12.13
C MET A 3 7.68 -13.65 -11.61
N GLY A 4 7.60 -13.92 -10.31
CA GLY A 4 8.16 -15.14 -9.73
C GLY A 4 7.60 -16.41 -10.40
N PRO A 5 8.05 -17.61 -10.00
CA PRO A 5 7.85 -18.87 -10.73
C PRO A 5 6.39 -19.32 -10.96
N LEU A 6 5.39 -18.55 -10.52
CA LEU A 6 3.96 -18.85 -10.60
C LEU A 6 3.16 -17.64 -11.09
N PRO A 7 3.09 -17.40 -12.42
CA PRO A 7 2.41 -16.22 -12.99
C PRO A 7 0.89 -16.20 -12.75
N GLN A 8 0.28 -17.32 -12.39
CA GLN A 8 -1.14 -17.45 -12.05
C GLN A 8 -1.49 -17.06 -10.60
N VAL A 9 -0.50 -16.75 -9.74
CA VAL A 9 -0.75 -16.45 -8.33
C VAL A 9 -0.86 -14.93 -8.13
N ASN A 10 -1.98 -14.50 -7.57
CA ASN A 10 -2.14 -13.14 -7.07
C ASN A 10 -1.23 -12.93 -5.86
N ILE A 11 -0.13 -12.20 -6.06
CA ILE A 11 0.80 -11.85 -4.98
C ILE A 11 0.31 -10.56 -4.31
N MET A 12 0.16 -10.61 -2.99
CA MET A 12 -0.06 -9.45 -2.14
C MET A 12 1.25 -9.14 -1.40
N PRO A 13 2.07 -8.20 -1.90
CA PRO A 13 3.32 -7.83 -1.24
C PRO A 13 3.05 -7.11 0.08
N THR A 14 3.92 -7.36 1.05
CA THR A 14 3.88 -6.72 2.37
C THR A 14 5.29 -6.31 2.78
N GLY A 15 5.41 -5.20 3.51
CA GLY A 15 6.68 -4.75 4.11
C GLY A 15 7.42 -3.73 3.24
N GLY A 16 7.77 -2.59 3.83
CA GLY A 16 8.45 -1.49 3.13
C GLY A 16 7.55 -0.71 2.15
N ILE A 17 6.23 -0.92 2.19
CA ILE A 17 5.26 -0.22 1.34
C ILE A 17 4.73 1.02 2.06
N ASN A 18 4.71 2.16 1.37
CA ASN A 18 4.21 3.44 1.87
C ASN A 18 3.44 4.23 0.77
N ILE A 19 2.87 5.40 1.10
CA ILE A 19 2.12 6.26 0.15
C ILE A 19 2.95 6.60 -1.08
N GLU A 20 4.25 6.83 -0.90
CA GLU A 20 5.14 7.24 -1.99
C GLU A 20 5.42 6.12 -2.98
N ASN A 21 5.46 4.85 -2.55
CA ASN A 21 5.86 3.73 -3.39
C ASN A 21 4.73 2.74 -3.74
N MET A 22 3.53 2.87 -3.16
CA MET A 22 2.44 1.93 -3.38
C MET A 22 2.04 1.78 -4.85
N HIS A 23 2.13 2.87 -5.64
CA HIS A 23 1.83 2.88 -7.07
C HIS A 23 2.65 1.85 -7.87
N GLN A 24 3.94 1.70 -7.54
CA GLN A 24 4.86 0.81 -8.25
C GLN A 24 4.44 -0.66 -8.14
N TRP A 25 3.75 -1.04 -7.06
CA TRP A 25 3.27 -2.40 -6.86
C TRP A 25 2.05 -2.69 -7.74
N PHE A 26 1.12 -1.74 -7.84
CA PHE A 26 -0.05 -1.87 -8.72
C PHE A 26 0.35 -1.87 -10.19
N GLU A 27 1.32 -1.04 -10.61
CA GLU A 27 1.90 -1.06 -11.96
C GLU A 27 2.53 -2.42 -12.33
N ARG A 28 3.02 -3.16 -11.34
CA ARG A 28 3.59 -4.50 -11.52
C ARG A 28 2.55 -5.62 -11.50
N GLY A 29 1.26 -5.27 -11.44
CA GLY A 29 0.14 -6.22 -11.48
C GLY A 29 -0.24 -6.79 -10.12
N CYS A 30 0.19 -6.19 -9.00
CA CYS A 30 -0.30 -6.59 -7.69
C CYS A 30 -1.77 -6.17 -7.53
N VAL A 31 -2.61 -7.10 -7.06
CA VAL A 31 -4.05 -6.84 -6.85
C VAL A 31 -4.33 -6.19 -5.48
N ALA A 32 -3.41 -6.33 -4.55
CA ALA A 32 -3.49 -5.83 -3.18
C ALA A 32 -2.09 -5.61 -2.63
N ILE A 33 -1.96 -4.81 -1.58
CA ILE A 33 -0.72 -4.56 -0.83
C ILE A 33 -1.02 -4.57 0.67
N GLY A 34 -0.02 -4.90 1.49
CA GLY A 34 -0.09 -4.74 2.94
C GLY A 34 0.78 -3.58 3.43
N VAL A 35 0.15 -2.63 4.11
CA VAL A 35 0.80 -1.48 4.75
C VAL A 35 0.65 -1.60 6.25
N GLY A 36 1.74 -1.37 6.99
CA GLY A 36 1.74 -1.52 8.45
C GLY A 36 2.69 -0.56 9.14
N GLY A 37 3.99 -0.64 8.85
CA GLY A 37 5.01 0.12 9.57
C GLY A 37 4.76 1.63 9.61
N ASP A 38 4.61 2.24 8.43
CA ASP A 38 4.34 3.67 8.29
C ASP A 38 2.95 4.06 8.83
N LEU A 39 1.90 3.32 8.42
CA LEU A 39 0.52 3.56 8.83
C LEU A 39 0.31 3.50 10.36
N LEU A 40 0.97 2.56 11.04
CA LEU A 40 0.80 2.31 12.47
C LEU A 40 1.86 2.99 13.35
N ALA A 41 2.86 3.66 12.77
CA ALA A 41 3.89 4.36 13.54
C ALA A 41 3.32 5.35 14.58
N PRO A 42 2.29 6.17 14.26
CA PRO A 42 1.71 7.10 15.25
C PRO A 42 1.02 6.39 16.43
N ALA A 43 0.52 5.16 16.24
CA ALA A 43 -0.11 4.39 17.30
C ALA A 43 0.85 4.07 18.46
N GLN A 44 2.17 4.01 18.19
CA GLN A 44 3.19 3.80 19.22
C GLN A 44 3.23 4.94 20.24
N ASN A 45 2.79 6.14 19.84
CA ASN A 45 2.66 7.33 20.68
C ASN A 45 1.22 7.55 21.18
N GLY A 46 0.31 6.60 20.93
CA GLY A 46 -1.12 6.73 21.24
C GLY A 46 -1.90 7.63 20.28
N ASP A 47 -1.30 8.06 19.17
CA ASP A 47 -1.94 8.96 18.20
C ASP A 47 -2.77 8.19 17.17
N TYR A 48 -3.88 7.64 17.61
CA TYR A 48 -4.82 6.91 16.75
C TYR A 48 -5.59 7.84 15.78
N ALA A 49 -5.66 9.13 16.09
CA ALA A 49 -6.22 10.13 15.19
C ALA A 49 -5.36 10.23 13.93
N LYS A 50 -4.04 10.32 14.09
CA LYS A 50 -3.11 10.36 12.97
C LYS A 50 -3.11 9.05 12.16
N VAL A 51 -3.24 7.90 12.80
CA VAL A 51 -3.43 6.62 12.08
C VAL A 51 -4.66 6.67 11.17
N SER A 52 -5.76 7.26 11.65
CA SER A 52 -7.01 7.39 10.89
C SER A 52 -6.91 8.41 9.75
N GLU A 53 -6.09 9.45 9.91
CA GLU A 53 -5.76 10.38 8.82
C GLU A 53 -4.92 9.69 7.75
N LEU A 54 -3.82 9.04 8.15
CA LEU A 54 -2.97 8.29 7.23
C LEU A 54 -3.77 7.23 6.47
N ALA A 55 -4.65 6.48 7.15
CA ALA A 55 -5.51 5.50 6.50
C ALA A 55 -6.37 6.11 5.38
N ARG A 56 -6.89 7.33 5.58
CA ARG A 56 -7.63 8.07 4.54
C ARG A 56 -6.72 8.46 3.38
N GLU A 57 -5.53 8.99 3.67
CA GLU A 57 -4.54 9.33 2.65
C GLU A 57 -4.17 8.12 1.78
N TYR A 58 -4.02 6.92 2.37
CA TYR A 58 -3.79 5.67 1.62
C TYR A 58 -4.96 5.30 0.69
N ILE A 59 -6.20 5.49 1.14
CA ILE A 59 -7.39 5.20 0.32
C ILE A 59 -7.53 6.21 -0.82
N ASP A 60 -7.30 7.49 -0.54
CA ASP A 60 -7.32 8.54 -1.57
C ASP A 60 -6.23 8.26 -2.62
N LYS A 61 -5.02 7.90 -2.18
CA LYS A 61 -3.93 7.53 -3.10
C LYS A 61 -4.26 6.29 -3.93
N LEU A 62 -4.91 5.29 -3.34
CA LEU A 62 -5.37 4.11 -4.06
C LEU A 62 -6.42 4.46 -5.13
N ALA A 63 -7.32 5.39 -4.83
CA ALA A 63 -8.30 5.87 -5.79
C ALA A 63 -7.63 6.59 -6.97
N GLU A 64 -6.64 7.44 -6.73
CA GLU A 64 -5.82 8.07 -7.78
C GLU A 64 -5.18 7.03 -8.71
N ILE A 65 -4.49 6.04 -8.12
CA ILE A 65 -3.80 4.97 -8.87
C ILE A 65 -4.78 4.19 -9.76
N ARG A 66 -5.97 3.86 -9.23
CA ARG A 66 -6.98 3.09 -9.98
C ARG A 66 -7.67 3.88 -11.07
N ASN A 67 -7.77 5.20 -10.90
CA ASN A 67 -8.37 6.10 -11.89
C ASN A 67 -7.38 6.47 -13.01
N GLY A 68 -6.13 5.99 -12.96
CA GLY A 68 -5.12 6.23 -13.99
C GLY A 68 -4.64 7.68 -14.06
N ALA A 69 -4.70 8.40 -12.93
CA ALA A 69 -4.23 9.78 -12.80
C ALA A 69 -2.70 9.87 -12.71
#